data_AF-A0A9D6L6V3-F1
#
_entry.id   AF-A0A9D6L6V3-F1
#
_cell.length_a   1.000
_cell.length_b   1.000
_cell.length_c   1.000
_cell.angle_alpha   90.00
_cell.angle_beta   90.00
_cell.angle_gamma   90.00
#
_symmetry.space_group_name_H-M   'P 1'
#
loop_
_entity.id
_entity.type
_entity.pdbx_description
1 polymer ?
#
loop_
_entity_poly.entity_id
_entity_poly.type
_entity_poly.pdbx_seq_one_letter_code
_entity_poly.pdbx_strand_id
1 'polypeptide(L)' 'EAFERDVLLAELKRHNHHMTNTARALGLERSHLYKKCQQLGIDLRAIRKSDS' A
#
# COMPACT_ATOMS: atom_id res chain seq x y z
N GLU A 1 -3.79 -6.72 13.44
CA GLU A 1 -2.97 -6.75 12.20
C GLU A 1 -3.81 -6.96 10.93
N ALA A 2 -4.79 -7.87 10.88
CA ALA A 2 -5.64 -8.08 9.70
C ALA A 2 -6.42 -6.83 9.24
N PHE A 3 -6.87 -5.98 10.18
CA PHE A 3 -7.61 -4.76 9.88
C PHE A 3 -6.78 -3.74 9.09
N GLU A 4 -5.49 -3.60 9.42
CA GLU A 4 -4.60 -2.68 8.69
C GLU A 4 -4.33 -3.17 7.27
N ARG A 5 -4.16 -4.49 7.08
CA ARG A 5 -4.05 -5.08 5.74
C ARG A 5 -5.30 -4.81 4.92
N ASP A 6 -6.48 -4.98 5.52
CA ASP A 6 -7.77 -4.78 4.84
C ASP A 6 -7.99 -3.31 4.48
N VAL A 7 -7.70 -2.38 5.40
CA VAL A 7 -7.74 -0.94 5.16
C VAL A 7 -6.75 -0.55 4.07
N LEU A 8 -5.51 -1.05 4.12
CA LEU A 8 -4.51 -0.75 3.10
C LEU A 8 -4.92 -1.32 1.73
N LEU A 9 -5.49 -2.52 1.69
CA LEU A 9 -6.01 -3.14 0.47
C LEU A 9 -7.20 -2.37 -0.10
N ALA A 10 -8.15 -1.95 0.73
CA ALA A 10 -9.30 -1.15 0.33
C ALA A 10 -8.85 0.17 -0.30
N GLU A 11 -7.85 0.82 0.31
CA GLU A 11 -7.34 2.10 -0.15
C GLU A 11 -6.42 1.96 -1.37
N LEU A 12 -5.62 0.90 -1.43
CA LEU A 12 -4.91 0.51 -2.65
C LEU A 12 -5.90 0.26 -3.79
N LYS A 13 -6.99 -0.47 -3.56
CA LYS A 13 -8.04 -0.70 -4.56
C LYS A 13 -8.66 0.61 -5.05
N ARG A 14 -8.98 1.51 -4.12
CA ARG A 14 -9.53 2.84 -4.43
C ARG A 14 -8.59 3.71 -5.24
N HIS A 15 -7.29 3.63 -4.97
CA HIS A 15 -6.26 4.40 -5.67
C HIS A 15 -5.61 3.63 -6.83
N ASN A 16 -6.28 2.62 -7.40
CA ASN A 16 -5.81 1.89 -8.58
C ASN A 16 -4.47 1.15 -8.37
N HIS A 17 -4.21 0.69 -7.16
CA HIS A 17 -2.94 0.12 -6.69
C HIS A 17 -1.75 1.10 -6.72
N HIS A 18 -1.98 2.40 -6.89
CA HIS A 18 -0.92 3.40 -6.78
C HIS A 18 -0.54 3.62 -5.32
N MET A 19 0.43 2.84 -4.89
CA MET A 19 1.04 2.91 -3.56
C MET A 19 1.45 4.32 -3.12
N THR A 20 1.97 5.12 -4.06
CA THR A 20 2.36 6.52 -3.84
C THR A 20 1.17 7.42 -3.52
N ASN A 21 0.04 7.20 -4.20
CA ASN A 21 -1.20 7.93 -3.94
C ASN A 21 -1.82 7.47 -2.63
N THR A 22 -1.85 6.16 -2.37
CA THR A 22 -2.33 5.62 -1.09
C THR A 22 -1.50 6.15 0.09
N ALA A 23 -0.18 6.24 -0.03
CA ALA A 23 0.68 6.84 0.99
C ALA A 23 0.35 8.31 1.24
N ARG A 24 0.21 9.12 0.18
CA ARG A 24 -0.22 10.52 0.29
C ARG A 24 -1.62 10.67 0.90
N ALA A 25 -2.57 9.83 0.49
CA ALA A 25 -3.94 9.86 0.98
C ALA A 25 -4.03 9.49 2.46
N LEU A 26 -3.23 8.52 2.90
CA LEU A 26 -3.12 8.13 4.31
C LEU A 26 -2.26 9.10 5.15
N GLY A 27 -1.64 10.12 4.53
CA GLY A 27 -0.69 11.02 5.21
C GLY A 27 0.58 10.32 5.69
N LEU A 28 0.89 9.16 5.12
CA LEU A 28 2.05 8.35 5.48
C LEU A 28 3.19 8.62 4.50
N GLU A 29 4.40 8.73 5.03
CA GLU A 29 5.59 8.72 4.19
C GLU A 29 5.74 7.37 3.46
N ARG A 30 6.34 7.41 2.26
CA ARG A 30 6.61 6.20 1.46
C ARG A 30 7.37 5.14 2.27
N SER A 31 8.31 5.58 3.11
CA SER A 31 9.13 4.72 3.98
C SER A 31 8.28 3.98 5.03
N HIS A 32 7.29 4.66 5.61
CA HIS A 32 6.34 4.06 6.55
C HIS A 32 5.39 3.09 5.87
N LEU A 33 4.84 3.48 4.71
CA LEU A 33 3.97 2.58 3.95
C LEU A 33 4.70 1.31 3.49
N TYR A 34 5.97 1.44 3.07
CA TYR A 34 6.83 0.30 2.73
C TYR A 34 7.03 -0.65 3.91
N LYS A 35 7.36 -0.12 5.09
CA LYS A 35 7.48 -0.92 6.32
C LYS A 35 6.17 -1.61 6.68
N LYS A 36 5.04 -0.90 6.58
CA LYS A 36 3.71 -1.47 6.81
C LYS A 36 3.41 -2.61 5.85
N CYS A 37 3.72 -2.43 4.57
CA CYS A 37 3.53 -3.49 3.58
C CYS A 37 4.39 -4.70 3.88
N GLN A 38 5.67 -4.53 4.22
CA GLN A 38 6.51 -5.65 4.65
C GLN A 38 5.96 -6.35 5.90
N GLN A 39 5.54 -5.61 6.93
CA GLN A 39 4.93 -6.19 8.14
C GLN A 39 3.64 -6.97 7.83
N LEU A 40 2.84 -6.47 6.91
CA LEU A 40 1.56 -7.09 6.52
C LEU A 40 1.72 -8.17 5.44
N GLY A 41 2.95 -8.46 4.98
CA GLY A 41 3.24 -9.41 3.91
C GLY A 41 2.74 -8.97 2.52
N ILE A 42 2.60 -7.66 2.31
CA ILE A 42 2.18 -7.07 1.03
C ILE A 42 3.41 -6.86 0.15
N ASP A 43 3.44 -7.59 -0.96
CA ASP A 43 4.57 -7.61 -1.87
C ASP A 43 4.62 -6.36 -2.76
N LEU A 44 5.53 -5.44 -2.42
CA LEU A 44 5.73 -4.19 -3.16
C LEU A 44 6.18 -4.43 -4.61
N ARG A 45 6.82 -5.58 -4.88
CA ARG A 45 7.20 -5.98 -6.25
C ARG A 45 5.97 -6.36 -7.08
N ALA A 46 4.95 -6.97 -6.48
CA ALA A 46 3.71 -7.32 -7.17
C ALA A 46 2.93 -6.07 -7.56
N ILE A 47 2.89 -5.06 -6.68
CA ILE A 47 2.18 -3.80 -6.93
C ILE A 47 2.87 -2.96 -8.01
N ARG A 48 4.21 -2.93 -8.02
CA ARG A 48 5.00 -2.17 -9.00
C ARG A 48 4.86 -2.69 -10.43
N LYS A 49 4.41 -3.93 -10.62
CA LYS A 49 4.21 -4.55 -11.93
C LYS A 49 2.90 -4.11 -12.62
N SER A 50 2.00 -3.45 -11.88
CA SER A 50 0.73 -2.92 -12.42
C SER A 50 0.87 -1.58 -13.15
N ASP A 51 2.06 -0.96 -13.09
CA ASP A 51 2.38 0.35 -13.68
C ASP A 51 3.19 0.22 -15.00
N SER A 52 3.28 -0.97 -15.57
CA SER A 52 4.01 -1.23 -16.84
C SER A 52 3.25 -2.15 -17.78
#